data_AF-A0AAQ4QBI4-F1
#
_entry.id   AF-A0AAQ4QBI4-F1
#
_cell.length_a   1.000
_cell.length_b   1.000
_cell.length_c   1.000
_cell.angle_alpha   90.00
_cell.angle_beta   90.00
_cell.angle_gamma   90.00
#
_symmetry.space_group_name_H-M   'P 1'
#
loop_
_entity.id
_entity.type
_entity.pdbx_description
1 polymer ?
#
loop_
_entity_poly.entity_id
_entity_poly.type
_entity_poly.pdbx_seq_one_letter_code
_entity_poly.pdbx_strand_id
1 'polypeptide(L)'
;MLPLVGAELTPVQLYRHLLRCCRQLPSGAMQQHYRHAIRQGYTSHSDEDDPERIQMIIQRAVADAGWVLDKVGMKALFYLI
;
A
#
# COMPACT_ATOMS: atom_id res chain seq x y z
N MET A 1 4.97 11.22 9.59
CA MET A 1 4.74 9.77 9.50
C MET A 1 3.23 9.57 9.35
N LEU A 2 2.75 8.68 8.48
CA LEU A 2 1.30 8.51 8.27
C LEU A 2 0.66 7.88 9.53
N PRO A 3 -0.47 8.40 10.04
CA PRO A 3 -1.11 7.93 11.26
C PRO A 3 -1.94 6.67 10.99
N LEU A 4 -1.33 5.65 10.39
CA LEU A 4 -1.93 4.33 10.21
C LEU A 4 -1.31 3.26 11.12
N VAL A 5 -0.26 3.60 11.88
CA VAL A 5 0.25 2.77 12.98
C VAL A 5 -0.78 2.84 14.11
N GLY A 6 -1.77 1.96 14.08
CA GLY A 6 -2.81 1.87 15.13
C GLY A 6 -4.21 1.52 14.62
N ALA A 7 -4.47 1.61 13.32
CA ALA A 7 -5.68 1.04 12.74
C ALA A 7 -5.35 -0.38 12.25
N GLU A 8 -5.96 -1.40 12.86
CA GLU A 8 -5.99 -2.76 12.31
C GLU A 8 -6.73 -2.71 10.97
N LEU A 9 -5.98 -2.46 9.90
CA LEU A 9 -6.52 -2.54 8.55
C LEU A 9 -6.85 -3.99 8.27
N THR A 10 -8.00 -4.24 7.64
CA THR A 10 -8.27 -5.55 7.05
C THR A 10 -7.52 -5.70 5.72
N PRO A 11 -7.25 -6.93 5.24
CA PRO A 11 -6.64 -7.15 3.92
C PRO A 11 -7.36 -6.39 2.78
N VAL A 12 -8.70 -6.34 2.83
CA VAL A 12 -9.53 -5.60 1.86
C VAL A 12 -9.31 -4.09 1.95
N GLN A 13 -9.18 -3.54 3.15
CA GLN A 13 -8.89 -2.12 3.36
C GLN A 13 -7.47 -1.77 2.87
N LEU A 14 -6.48 -2.63 3.15
CA LEU A 14 -5.12 -2.50 2.60
C LEU A 14 -5.17 -2.47 1.07
N TYR A 15 -5.82 -3.43 0.43
CA TYR A 15 -5.91 -3.52 -1.02
C TYR A 15 -6.47 -2.22 -1.65
N ARG A 16 -7.57 -1.70 -1.10
CA ARG A 16 -8.17 -0.43 -1.53
C ARG A 16 -7.24 0.77 -1.28
N HIS A 17 -6.49 0.76 -0.18
CA HIS A 17 -5.52 1.81 0.12
C HIS A 17 -4.37 1.82 -0.90
N LEU A 18 -3.75 0.67 -1.18
CA LEU A 18 -2.65 0.56 -2.13
C LEU A 18 -3.06 0.95 -3.57
N LEU A 19 -4.28 0.60 -4.00
CA LEU A 19 -4.81 1.04 -5.28
C LEU A 19 -5.03 2.56 -5.36
N ARG A 20 -5.43 3.20 -4.25
CA ARG A 20 -5.49 4.67 -4.17
C ARG A 20 -4.11 5.30 -4.28
N CYS A 21 -3.09 4.72 -3.64
CA CYS A 21 -1.70 5.18 -3.76
C CYS A 21 -1.19 5.06 -5.20
N CYS A 22 -1.49 3.94 -5.89
CA CYS A 22 -1.11 3.76 -7.29
C CYS A 22 -1.66 4.87 -8.19
N ARG A 23 -2.90 5.30 -8.01
CA ARG A 23 -3.50 6.36 -8.86
C ARG A 23 -2.78 7.70 -8.76
N GLN A 24 -2.06 7.94 -7.68
CA GLN A 24 -1.34 9.19 -7.49
C GLN A 24 -0.01 9.17 -8.26
N LEU A 25 0.52 7.99 -8.64
CA LEU A 25 1.83 7.86 -9.29
C LEU A 25 1.87 8.61 -10.65
N PRO A 26 3.01 9.23 -10.99
CA PRO A 26 3.08 10.21 -12.07
C PRO A 26 2.99 9.62 -13.48
N SER A 27 3.28 8.32 -13.66
CA SER A 27 3.33 7.66 -14.98
C SER A 27 2.41 6.44 -15.04
N GLY A 28 1.65 6.33 -16.13
CA GLY A 28 0.76 5.19 -16.39
C GLY A 28 1.47 3.83 -16.36
N ALA A 29 2.74 3.77 -16.80
CA ALA A 29 3.56 2.57 -16.74
C ALA A 29 3.88 2.17 -15.29
N MET A 30 4.21 3.14 -14.43
CA MET A 30 4.41 2.89 -13.00
C MET A 30 3.11 2.43 -12.34
N GLN A 31 1.99 3.10 -12.65
CA GLN A 31 0.68 2.70 -12.14
C GLN A 31 0.32 1.26 -12.52
N GLN A 32 0.62 0.83 -13.75
CA GLN A 32 0.40 -0.56 -14.17
C GLN A 32 1.33 -1.53 -13.44
N HIS A 33 2.62 -1.23 -13.33
CA HIS A 33 3.59 -2.06 -12.62
C HIS A 33 3.17 -2.31 -11.17
N TYR A 34 2.88 -1.24 -10.41
CA TYR A 34 2.47 -1.38 -9.01
C TYR A 34 1.08 -2.02 -8.85
N ARG A 35 0.14 -1.77 -9.77
CA ARG A 35 -1.15 -2.48 -9.76
C ARG A 35 -0.99 -3.99 -9.90
N HIS A 36 -0.09 -4.45 -10.77
CA HIS A 36 0.20 -5.87 -10.91
C HIS A 36 0.86 -6.42 -9.66
N ALA A 37 1.86 -5.72 -9.10
CA ALA A 37 2.52 -6.12 -7.86
C ALA A 37 1.54 -6.25 -6.68
N ILE A 38 0.60 -5.30 -6.52
CA ILE A 38 -0.42 -5.36 -5.47
C ILE A 38 -1.34 -6.57 -5.64
N ARG A 39 -1.80 -6.84 -6.87
CA ARG A 39 -2.65 -8.01 -7.15
C ARG A 39 -1.90 -9.30 -6.86
N GLN A 40 -0.66 -9.41 -7.33
CA GLN A 40 0.17 -10.59 -7.11
C GLN A 40 0.39 -10.84 -5.61
N GLY A 41 0.77 -9.80 -4.85
CA GLY A 41 0.96 -9.91 -3.41
C GLY A 41 -0.32 -10.29 -2.66
N TYR A 42 -1.48 -9.77 -3.10
CA TYR A 42 -2.75 -10.13 -2.49
C TYR A 42 -3.11 -11.59 -2.73
N THR A 43 -2.89 -12.10 -3.93
CA THR A 43 -3.14 -13.51 -4.25
C THR A 43 -2.14 -14.44 -3.57
N SER A 44 -0.86 -14.07 -3.46
CA SER A 44 0.16 -14.92 -2.82
C SER A 44 -0.05 -15.13 -1.32
N HIS A 45 -0.83 -14.27 -0.67
CA HIS A 45 -1.17 -14.36 0.76
C HIS A 45 -2.63 -14.73 1.00
N SER A 46 -3.34 -15.26 0.01
CA SER A 46 -4.77 -15.58 0.13
C SER A 46 -5.08 -16.76 1.05
N ASP A 47 -4.11 -17.66 1.27
CA ASP A 47 -4.22 -18.83 2.16
C ASP A 47 -3.65 -18.55 3.57
N GLU A 48 -3.28 -17.31 3.89
CA GLU A 48 -2.78 -16.93 5.21
C GLU A 48 -3.97 -16.58 6.12
N ASP A 49 -4.16 -17.36 7.18
CA ASP A 49 -5.24 -17.19 8.16
C ASP A 49 -4.73 -16.73 9.54
N ASP A 50 -3.41 -16.70 9.77
CA ASP A 50 -2.86 -16.28 11.05
C ASP A 50 -2.96 -14.74 11.22
N PRO A 51 -3.67 -14.26 12.26
CA PRO A 51 -3.95 -12.84 12.41
C PRO A 51 -2.69 -12.00 12.64
N GLU A 52 -1.68 -12.53 13.33
CA GLU A 52 -0.41 -11.81 13.57
C GLU A 52 0.39 -11.69 12.28
N ARG A 53 0.46 -12.76 11.49
CA ARG A 53 1.11 -12.77 10.17
C ARG A 53 0.41 -11.82 9.21
N ILE A 54 -0.92 -11.86 9.14
CA ILE A 54 -1.71 -10.93 8.31
C ILE A 54 -1.39 -9.50 8.72
N GLN A 55 -1.40 -9.19 10.02
CA GLN A 55 -1.11 -7.85 10.49
C GLN A 55 0.32 -7.41 10.16
N MET A 56 1.31 -8.29 10.29
CA MET A 56 2.69 -8.04 9.87
C MET A 56 2.78 -7.71 8.37
N ILE A 57 2.14 -8.51 7.52
CA ILE A 57 2.11 -8.29 6.06
C ILE A 57 1.50 -6.93 5.75
N ILE A 58 0.40 -6.57 6.43
CA ILE A 58 -0.27 -5.28 6.27
C ILE A 58 0.64 -4.12 6.65
N GLN A 59 1.27 -4.17 7.82
CA GLN A 59 2.19 -3.12 8.28
C GLN A 59 3.36 -2.96 7.30
N ARG A 60 3.91 -4.07 6.82
CA ARG A 60 5.00 -4.06 5.84
C ARG A 60 4.57 -3.41 4.52
N ALA A 61 3.41 -3.79 3.99
CA ALA A 61 2.90 -3.25 2.73
C ALA A 61 2.60 -1.74 2.82
N VAL A 62 2.08 -1.27 3.96
CA VAL A 62 1.87 0.17 4.22
C VAL A 62 3.20 0.92 4.26
N ALA A 63 4.21 0.38 4.97
CA ALA A 63 5.53 0.99 5.04
C ALA A 63 6.20 1.07 3.66
N ASP A 64 6.13 -0.02 2.88
CA ASP A 64 6.70 -0.09 1.52
C ASP A 64 6.00 0.93 0.59
N ALA A 65 4.67 1.02 0.63
CA ALA A 65 3.94 2.03 -0.14
C ALA A 65 4.31 3.47 0.28
N GLY A 66 4.44 3.71 1.58
CA GLY A 66 4.87 4.99 2.13
C GLY A 66 6.28 5.38 1.68
N TRP A 67 7.21 4.43 1.60
CA TRP A 67 8.57 4.64 1.09
C TRP A 67 8.58 4.92 -0.42
N VAL A 68 7.78 4.18 -1.20
CA VAL A 68 7.65 4.43 -2.65
C VAL A 68 7.14 5.85 -2.91
N LEU A 69 6.06 6.27 -2.24
CA LEU A 69 5.46 7.60 -2.39
C LEU A 69 6.41 8.73 -1.97
N ASP A 70 7.24 8.48 -0.96
CA ASP A 70 8.30 9.39 -0.53
C ASP A 70 9.36 9.55 -1.62
N LYS A 71 9.85 8.42 -2.15
CA LYS A 71 10.90 8.37 -3.18
C LYS A 71 10.49 9.07 -4.48
N VAL A 72 9.22 9.02 -4.85
CA VAL A 72 8.69 9.72 -6.05
C VAL A 72 8.29 11.17 -5.77
N GLY A 73 8.58 11.71 -4.58
CA GLY A 73 8.34 13.11 -4.23
C GLY A 73 6.87 13.50 -4.01
N MET A 74 5.96 12.53 -3.96
CA MET A 74 4.52 12.81 -3.94
C MET A 74 3.96 13.10 -2.56
N LYS A 75 4.73 12.91 -1.47
CA LYS A 75 4.32 13.37 -0.14
C LYS A 75 4.13 14.88 -0.06
N ALA A 76 4.80 15.67 -0.92
CA ALA A 76 4.69 17.12 -0.93
C ALA A 76 3.27 17.62 -1.30
N LEU A 77 2.50 16.87 -2.11
CA LEU A 77 1.13 17.25 -2.44
C LEU A 77 0.13 17.00 -1.30
N PHE A 78 0.47 16.13 -0.34
CA PHE A 78 -0.43 15.78 0.78
C PHE A 78 -0.41 16.81 1.92
N TYR A 79 0.57 17.72 1.94
CA TYR A 79 0.66 18.83 2.91
C TYR A 79 0.20 20.17 2.33
N LEU A 80 -0.18 20.22 1.05
CA LEU A 80 -0.51 21.45 0.33
C LEU A 80 -2.00 21.56 -0.05
N ILE A 81 -2.83 20.64 0.46
CA ILE A 81 -4.30 20.67 0.44
C ILE A 81 -4.77 20.55 1.89
#